data_AF-A0A327TBW7-F1
#
_entry.id   AF-A0A327TBW7-F1
#
_cell.length_a   1.000
_cell.length_b   1.000
_cell.length_c   1.000
_cell.angle_alpha   90.00
_cell.angle_beta   90.00
_cell.angle_gamma   90.00
#
_symmetry.space_group_name_H-M   'P 1'
#
loop_
_entity.id
_entity.type
_entity.pdbx_description
1 polymer ?
#
loop_
_entity_poly.entity_id
_entity_poly.type
_entity_poly.pdbx_seq_one_letter_code
_entity_poly.pdbx_strand_id
1 'polypeptide(L)'
;MSVGAVPGPASGPDTAEAPQAPPRPARWNARWGTGWSAPAWTRRLLWVWPAALTLAACLYGAGGPLLWDDELATWNAASRSPHEIFHLLDHLDAVIGAYYLLIHFWTELVGHSVVALRTPSALAMAGAAAFVTLIGRKLFTPAAGLVAGTLFALVPSVSRYGQEVRGYAFVVFFAALATLLLLRALDRPSALRWVPYALALAGAGLFHIIALVLIVPHALVAAGRWWTGRARGVLVGFPLAALGAVLPLLPLVVLGRHQVDRQLSWLAKPTIPYVAQTMWRSLYGSAWVSLLVLACAALPLAWPRGRRPAVETGLVAALPIPLLWFASQGHTSYFLDRYLLFTLPAWAVLAGAGLAALRPRVLVAAGLAAVLVLGAHDQRVVRQRYSHTGWDAAAAAKVIADGYRPGDAVAPQRYGNAVFTAVPVALELYLPERVRLDDVFVARSAVELGELYPQLCGDPAACLGDVRRVWVVTVVDDRALAPDGTPVVHDDPFEGFDPGQAEALRAAFPKSTVTHRHGVLVTLMER
;
A
#
# COMPACT_ATOMS: atom_id res chain seq x y z
N MET A 1 -43.46 -51.59 -90.22
CA MET A 1 -43.98 -50.52 -89.35
C MET A 1 -43.54 -50.85 -87.94
N SER A 2 -42.54 -50.12 -87.45
CA SER A 2 -41.87 -50.30 -86.16
C SER A 2 -42.32 -49.18 -85.25
N VAL A 3 -42.85 -49.51 -84.07
CA VAL A 3 -43.33 -48.53 -83.08
C VAL A 3 -42.26 -48.38 -82.00
N GLY A 4 -41.63 -47.21 -81.99
CA GLY A 4 -40.57 -46.81 -81.08
C GLY A 4 -41.08 -46.38 -79.70
N ALA A 5 -40.23 -46.63 -78.70
CA ALA A 5 -40.45 -46.38 -77.28
C ALA A 5 -40.46 -44.90 -76.90
N VAL A 6 -41.23 -44.59 -75.86
CA VAL A 6 -41.41 -43.27 -75.23
C VAL A 6 -40.26 -42.98 -74.25
N PRO A 7 -39.66 -41.77 -74.21
CA PRO A 7 -38.70 -41.39 -73.18
C PRO A 7 -39.38 -40.79 -71.94
N GLY A 8 -38.89 -41.16 -70.75
CA GLY A 8 -39.30 -40.58 -69.46
C GLY A 8 -38.66 -39.20 -69.20
N PRO A 9 -39.32 -38.32 -68.42
CA PRO A 9 -38.80 -36.97 -68.17
C PRO A 9 -37.81 -36.91 -66.99
N ALA A 10 -36.65 -36.35 -67.33
CA ALA A 10 -35.68 -35.55 -66.59
C ALA A 10 -35.83 -35.35 -65.06
N SER A 11 -34.74 -35.67 -64.38
CA SER A 11 -34.37 -35.28 -63.01
C SER A 11 -34.20 -33.75 -62.87
N GLY A 12 -34.99 -33.15 -61.97
CA GLY A 12 -34.81 -31.77 -61.48
C GLY A 12 -33.87 -31.69 -60.26
N PRO A 13 -33.32 -30.50 -59.96
CA PRO A 13 -32.03 -30.36 -59.26
C PRO A 13 -32.13 -30.33 -57.73
N ASP A 14 -31.02 -30.75 -57.11
CA ASP A 14 -30.68 -30.65 -55.69
C ASP A 14 -31.07 -29.31 -55.06
N THR A 15 -31.93 -29.37 -54.04
CA THR A 15 -32.13 -28.26 -53.11
C THR A 15 -30.91 -28.13 -52.23
N ALA A 16 -30.04 -27.18 -52.56
CA ALA A 16 -28.92 -26.76 -51.73
C ALA A 16 -29.43 -26.32 -50.34
N GLU A 17 -29.01 -27.03 -49.30
CA GLU A 17 -29.17 -26.63 -47.90
C GLU A 17 -28.53 -25.24 -47.68
N ALA A 18 -29.35 -24.29 -47.21
CA ALA A 18 -28.87 -22.99 -46.78
C ALA A 18 -27.86 -23.15 -45.63
N PRO A 19 -26.72 -22.41 -45.64
CA PRO A 19 -25.73 -22.52 -44.57
C PRO A 19 -26.34 -22.11 -43.24
N GLN A 20 -26.35 -23.06 -42.29
CA GLN A 20 -26.78 -22.84 -40.92
C GLN A 20 -25.99 -21.67 -40.31
N ALA A 21 -26.70 -20.65 -39.87
CA ALA A 21 -26.11 -19.51 -39.17
C ALA A 21 -25.28 -20.00 -37.97
N PRO A 22 -24.08 -19.43 -37.72
CA PRO A 22 -23.24 -19.85 -36.62
C PRO A 22 -24.01 -19.73 -35.29
N PRO A 23 -23.85 -20.69 -34.37
CA PRO A 23 -24.56 -20.66 -33.09
C PRO A 23 -24.24 -19.34 -32.38
N ARG A 24 -25.29 -18.56 -32.10
CA ARG A 24 -25.19 -17.32 -31.33
C ARG A 24 -24.47 -17.63 -30.01
N PRO A 25 -23.50 -16.80 -29.58
CA PRO A 25 -22.79 -17.04 -28.32
C PRO A 25 -23.81 -17.14 -27.20
N ALA A 26 -23.75 -18.24 -26.45
CA ALA A 26 -24.64 -18.55 -25.36
C ALA A 26 -24.78 -17.33 -24.44
N ARG A 27 -25.99 -16.75 -24.41
CA ARG A 27 -26.33 -15.73 -23.42
C ARG A 27 -26.16 -16.37 -22.05
N TRP A 28 -25.26 -15.81 -21.26
CA TRP A 28 -24.92 -16.23 -19.90
C TRP A 28 -26.13 -16.01 -18.97
N ASN A 29 -27.14 -16.87 -19.09
CA ASN A 29 -28.29 -16.85 -18.21
C ASN A 29 -27.93 -17.58 -16.92
N ALA A 30 -27.75 -16.78 -15.88
CA ALA A 30 -27.65 -17.19 -14.51
C ALA A 30 -28.84 -18.10 -14.12
N ARG A 31 -28.58 -19.40 -14.00
CA ARG A 31 -29.41 -20.32 -13.22
C ARG A 31 -28.52 -21.10 -12.26
N TRP A 32 -27.94 -20.37 -11.31
CA TRP A 32 -27.57 -20.94 -10.01
C TRP A 32 -28.67 -20.56 -9.04
N GLY A 33 -29.59 -21.51 -8.78
CA GLY A 33 -30.57 -21.39 -7.72
C GLY A 33 -29.86 -21.44 -6.37
N THR A 34 -29.63 -20.28 -5.76
CA THR A 34 -29.44 -20.15 -4.32
C THR A 34 -30.72 -19.57 -3.77
N GLY A 35 -31.35 -20.28 -2.81
CA GLY A 35 -32.56 -19.86 -2.09
C GLY A 35 -32.35 -18.63 -1.21
N TRP A 36 -32.04 -17.50 -1.83
CA TRP A 36 -32.05 -16.15 -1.26
C TRP A 36 -32.82 -15.28 -2.26
N SER A 37 -34.12 -15.15 -2.03
CA SER A 37 -35.04 -14.22 -2.71
C SER A 37 -34.81 -12.78 -2.22
N ALA A 38 -33.56 -12.34 -2.18
CA ALA A 38 -33.26 -10.94 -1.93
C ALA A 38 -33.61 -10.11 -3.19
N PRO A 39 -34.26 -8.95 -3.04
CA PRO A 39 -34.54 -8.03 -4.15
C PRO A 39 -33.32 -7.75 -5.04
N ALA A 40 -33.54 -7.44 -6.31
CA ALA A 40 -32.45 -7.19 -7.26
C ALA A 40 -31.51 -6.02 -6.84
N TRP A 41 -32.01 -5.04 -6.07
CA TRP A 41 -31.23 -3.92 -5.56
C TRP A 41 -30.23 -4.34 -4.47
N THR A 42 -30.60 -5.25 -3.56
CA THR A 42 -29.67 -5.83 -2.56
C THR A 42 -28.49 -6.53 -3.20
N ARG A 43 -28.68 -7.17 -4.37
CA ARG A 43 -27.58 -7.77 -5.15
C ARG A 43 -26.68 -6.74 -5.83
N ARG A 44 -27.20 -5.54 -6.11
CA ARG A 44 -26.45 -4.43 -6.71
C ARG A 44 -25.57 -3.72 -5.68
N LEU A 45 -26.01 -3.67 -4.41
CA LEU A 45 -25.32 -3.00 -3.29
C LEU A 45 -24.44 -3.93 -2.44
N LEU A 46 -24.18 -5.17 -2.88
CA LEU A 46 -23.36 -6.14 -2.11
C LEU A 46 -21.98 -5.61 -1.69
N TRP A 47 -21.41 -4.69 -2.47
CA TRP A 47 -20.10 -4.10 -2.22
C TRP A 47 -20.10 -3.09 -1.07
N VAL A 48 -21.27 -2.56 -0.68
CA VAL A 48 -21.39 -1.56 0.40
C VAL A 48 -20.98 -2.17 1.74
N TRP A 49 -21.36 -3.41 2.01
CA TRP A 49 -21.07 -4.05 3.31
C TRP A 49 -19.58 -4.26 3.56
N PRO A 50 -18.81 -4.88 2.63
CA PRO A 50 -17.36 -4.97 2.82
C PRO A 50 -16.66 -3.63 2.84
N ALA A 51 -17.09 -2.67 2.01
CA ALA A 51 -16.50 -1.32 2.01
C ALA A 51 -16.71 -0.62 3.36
N ALA A 52 -17.93 -0.67 3.91
CA ALA A 52 -18.25 -0.10 5.22
C ALA A 52 -17.49 -0.82 6.35
N LEU A 53 -17.37 -2.15 6.29
CA LEU A 53 -16.59 -2.92 7.26
C LEU A 53 -15.10 -2.54 7.22
N THR A 54 -14.52 -2.42 6.02
CA THR A 54 -13.12 -1.99 5.86
C THR A 54 -12.93 -0.57 6.37
N LEU A 55 -13.83 0.36 6.05
CA LEU A 55 -13.76 1.74 6.54
C LEU A 55 -13.81 1.78 8.06
N ALA A 56 -14.76 1.07 8.67
CA ALA A 56 -14.90 0.98 10.12
C ALA A 56 -13.64 0.37 10.76
N ALA A 57 -13.09 -0.70 10.19
CA ALA A 57 -11.87 -1.33 10.68
C ALA A 57 -10.66 -0.40 10.58
N CYS A 58 -10.51 0.35 9.48
CA CYS A 58 -9.41 1.29 9.29
C CYS A 58 -9.55 2.52 10.20
N LEU A 59 -10.75 3.05 10.43
CA LEU A 59 -10.94 4.22 11.30
C LEU A 59 -10.91 3.86 12.79
N TYR A 60 -11.30 2.65 13.16
CA TYR A 60 -11.30 2.20 14.55
C TYR A 60 -9.87 2.20 15.14
N GLY A 61 -9.64 3.05 16.14
CA GLY A 61 -8.33 3.20 16.78
C GLY A 61 -7.28 3.91 15.92
N ALA A 62 -7.66 4.57 14.81
CA ALA A 62 -6.72 5.21 13.90
C ALA A 62 -5.91 6.36 14.50
N GLY A 63 -6.32 6.92 15.65
CA GLY A 63 -5.56 7.94 16.38
C GLY A 63 -4.61 7.38 17.45
N GLY A 64 -4.60 6.06 17.67
CA GLY A 64 -3.82 5.42 18.73
C GLY A 64 -2.33 5.34 18.43
N PRO A 65 -1.92 4.73 17.30
CA PRO A 65 -0.51 4.62 16.92
C PRO A 65 0.12 5.98 16.61
N LEU A 66 1.30 6.25 17.15
CA LEU A 66 2.13 7.41 16.79
C LEU A 66 2.57 7.33 15.32
N LEU A 67 2.83 8.48 14.71
CA LEU A 67 3.43 8.51 13.37
C LEU A 67 4.85 7.97 13.41
N TRP A 68 5.14 7.01 12.53
CA TRP A 68 6.50 6.53 12.27
C TRP A 68 7.20 7.39 11.21
N ASP A 69 8.48 7.13 10.96
CA ASP A 69 9.38 7.98 10.19
C ASP A 69 8.84 8.33 8.78
N ASP A 70 8.30 7.35 8.07
CA ASP A 70 7.70 7.51 6.74
C ASP A 70 6.40 8.37 6.79
N GLU A 71 5.61 8.25 7.86
CA GLU A 71 4.42 9.10 8.09
C GLU A 71 4.83 10.53 8.46
N LEU A 72 5.89 10.70 9.25
CA LEU A 72 6.45 12.00 9.61
C LEU A 72 7.03 12.73 8.40
N ALA A 73 7.77 12.04 7.54
CA ALA A 73 8.26 12.60 6.27
C ALA A 73 7.10 13.09 5.39
N THR A 74 6.02 12.33 5.35
CA THR A 74 4.81 12.70 4.60
C THR A 74 4.12 13.92 5.19
N TRP A 75 3.98 13.98 6.52
CA TRP A 75 3.42 15.15 7.20
C TRP A 75 4.30 16.39 6.99
N ASN A 76 5.63 16.27 7.10
CA ASN A 76 6.55 17.37 6.86
C ASN A 76 6.41 17.91 5.44
N ALA A 77 6.45 17.04 4.42
CA ALA A 77 6.30 17.45 3.04
C ALA A 77 4.93 18.09 2.77
N ALA A 78 3.85 17.49 3.25
CA ALA A 78 2.48 18.00 3.04
C ALA A 78 2.19 19.31 3.79
N SER A 79 2.94 19.62 4.84
CA SER A 79 2.81 20.87 5.60
C SER A 79 3.56 22.05 4.95
N ARG A 80 4.30 21.82 3.86
CA ARG A 80 4.94 22.88 3.06
C ARG A 80 3.94 23.53 2.10
N SER A 81 4.24 24.73 1.63
CA SER A 81 3.48 25.35 0.53
C SER A 81 3.62 24.53 -0.77
N PRO A 82 2.69 24.64 -1.73
CA PRO A 82 2.79 23.91 -3.00
C PRO A 82 4.11 24.14 -3.74
N HIS A 83 4.63 25.38 -3.71
CA HIS A 83 5.93 25.70 -4.32
C HIS A 83 7.08 24.94 -3.66
N GLU A 84 7.12 24.90 -2.33
CA GLU A 84 8.13 24.17 -1.56
C GLU A 84 8.00 22.65 -1.71
N ILE A 85 6.78 22.14 -1.93
CA ILE A 85 6.57 20.73 -2.31
C ILE A 85 7.24 20.47 -3.65
N PHE A 86 6.97 21.25 -4.70
CA PHE A 86 7.62 21.04 -5.99
C PHE A 86 9.15 21.20 -5.92
N HIS A 87 9.64 22.17 -5.16
CA HIS A 87 11.07 22.33 -4.89
C HIS A 87 11.68 21.10 -4.20
N LEU A 88 10.94 20.45 -3.28
CA LEU A 88 11.32 19.17 -2.71
C LEU A 88 11.37 18.07 -3.77
N LEU A 89 10.33 17.95 -4.60
CA LEU A 89 10.20 16.88 -5.60
C LEU A 89 11.31 16.89 -6.66
N ASP A 90 11.87 18.07 -6.96
CA ASP A 90 13.00 18.21 -7.88
C ASP A 90 14.27 17.48 -7.36
N HIS A 91 14.42 17.37 -6.03
CA HIS A 91 15.62 16.81 -5.40
C HIS A 91 15.39 15.41 -4.81
N LEU A 92 14.22 15.15 -4.24
CA LEU A 92 13.87 13.93 -3.51
C LEU A 92 12.38 13.58 -3.63
N ASP A 93 12.03 12.31 -3.46
CA ASP A 93 10.65 11.83 -3.27
C ASP A 93 9.65 12.18 -4.39
N ALA A 94 10.12 12.45 -5.60
CA ALA A 94 9.27 12.72 -6.75
C ALA A 94 8.15 11.67 -6.90
N VAL A 95 8.51 10.39 -6.76
CA VAL A 95 7.61 9.23 -6.90
C VAL A 95 6.51 9.17 -5.83
N ILE A 96 6.61 9.95 -4.75
CA ILE A 96 5.62 10.06 -3.67
C ILE A 96 4.85 11.39 -3.78
N GLY A 97 5.31 12.35 -4.58
CA GLY A 97 4.78 13.72 -4.64
C GLY A 97 3.28 13.85 -4.89
N ALA A 98 2.69 12.94 -5.67
CA ALA A 98 1.24 12.91 -5.86
C ALA A 98 0.48 12.68 -4.54
N TYR A 99 1.04 11.87 -3.63
CA TYR A 99 0.49 11.65 -2.30
C TYR A 99 0.73 12.85 -1.38
N TYR A 100 1.89 13.52 -1.47
CA TYR A 100 2.16 14.75 -0.71
C TYR A 100 1.16 15.86 -1.05
N LEU A 101 0.91 16.11 -2.34
CA LEU A 101 -0.10 17.07 -2.78
C LEU A 101 -1.51 16.68 -2.33
N LEU A 102 -1.85 15.38 -2.41
CA LEU A 102 -3.15 14.90 -1.93
C LEU A 102 -3.35 15.19 -0.45
N ILE A 103 -2.34 14.88 0.39
CA ILE A 103 -2.43 15.12 1.84
C ILE A 103 -2.44 16.62 2.14
N HIS A 104 -1.63 17.42 1.46
CA HIS A 104 -1.60 18.88 1.61
C HIS A 104 -3.01 19.48 1.44
N PHE A 105 -3.64 19.28 0.28
CA PHE A 105 -4.98 19.83 0.04
C PHE A 105 -6.06 19.19 0.90
N TRP A 106 -5.86 17.95 1.35
CA TRP A 106 -6.78 17.32 2.28
C TRP A 106 -6.73 17.96 3.67
N THR A 107 -5.53 18.19 4.21
CA THR A 107 -5.36 18.81 5.54
C THR A 107 -5.82 20.26 5.59
N GLU A 108 -5.71 21.00 4.49
CA GLU A 108 -6.31 22.34 4.37
C GLU A 108 -7.85 22.31 4.53
N LEU A 109 -8.51 21.20 4.19
CA LEU A 109 -9.97 21.08 4.27
C LEU A 109 -10.47 20.51 5.59
N VAL A 110 -9.78 19.52 6.16
CA VAL A 110 -10.27 18.75 7.33
C VAL A 110 -9.38 18.86 8.58
N GLY A 111 -8.26 19.59 8.48
CA GLY A 111 -7.31 19.81 9.57
C GLY A 111 -6.20 18.75 9.70
N HIS A 112 -5.32 18.94 10.68
CA HIS A 112 -4.05 18.22 10.83
C HIS A 112 -4.05 17.11 11.90
N SER A 113 -5.22 16.69 12.40
CA SER A 113 -5.27 15.58 13.36
C SER A 113 -4.73 14.28 12.74
N VAL A 114 -4.14 13.39 13.55
CA VAL A 114 -3.64 12.07 13.08
C VAL A 114 -4.73 11.26 12.37
N VAL A 115 -5.97 11.32 12.88
CA VAL A 115 -7.12 10.66 12.24
C VAL A 115 -7.44 11.29 10.89
N ALA A 116 -7.40 12.63 10.78
CA ALA A 116 -7.61 13.33 9.51
C ALA A 116 -6.56 12.92 8.48
N LEU A 117 -5.28 12.85 8.86
CA LEU A 117 -4.19 12.42 7.97
C LEU A 117 -4.37 10.98 7.45
N ARG A 118 -4.92 10.07 8.27
CA ARG A 118 -5.13 8.65 7.89
C ARG A 118 -6.43 8.40 7.11
N THR A 119 -7.37 9.35 7.13
CA THR A 119 -8.69 9.19 6.52
C THR A 119 -8.65 8.92 5.00
N PRO A 120 -7.81 9.59 4.18
CA PRO A 120 -7.71 9.30 2.76
C PRO A 120 -7.32 7.86 2.47
N SER A 121 -6.36 7.32 3.22
CA SER A 121 -5.93 5.91 3.10
C SER A 121 -7.04 4.95 3.50
N ALA A 122 -7.78 5.23 4.58
CA ALA A 122 -8.93 4.44 5.00
C ALA A 122 -10.04 4.39 3.94
N LEU A 123 -10.33 5.53 3.29
CA LEU A 123 -11.30 5.62 2.19
C LEU A 123 -10.85 4.84 0.95
N ALA A 124 -9.57 4.97 0.57
CA ALA A 124 -9.00 4.21 -0.54
C ALA A 124 -9.10 2.70 -0.29
N MET A 125 -8.78 2.25 0.93
CA MET A 125 -8.85 0.84 1.31
C MET A 125 -10.30 0.31 1.30
N ALA A 126 -11.27 1.11 1.76
CA ALA A 126 -12.69 0.79 1.67
C ALA A 126 -13.17 0.66 0.20
N GLY A 127 -12.70 1.56 -0.67
CA GLY A 127 -12.95 1.47 -2.11
C GLY A 127 -12.35 0.21 -2.73
N ALA A 128 -11.14 -0.19 -2.30
CA ALA A 128 -10.53 -1.45 -2.74
C ALA A 128 -11.40 -2.66 -2.35
N ALA A 129 -11.94 -2.70 -1.13
CA ALA A 129 -12.86 -3.76 -0.69
C ALA A 129 -14.14 -3.84 -1.55
N ALA A 130 -14.65 -2.69 -2.00
CA ALA A 130 -15.75 -2.66 -2.96
C ALA A 130 -15.37 -3.33 -4.28
N PHE A 131 -14.19 -3.01 -4.84
CA PHE A 131 -13.73 -3.62 -6.08
C PHE A 131 -13.41 -5.11 -5.93
N VAL A 132 -12.80 -5.55 -4.83
CA VAL A 132 -12.62 -6.96 -4.49
C VAL A 132 -13.95 -7.70 -4.55
N THR A 133 -14.98 -7.14 -3.92
CA THR A 133 -16.33 -7.71 -3.93
C THR A 133 -16.90 -7.83 -5.34
N LEU A 134 -16.71 -6.79 -6.16
CA LEU A 134 -17.21 -6.73 -7.53
C LEU A 134 -16.45 -7.69 -8.47
N ILE A 135 -15.14 -7.87 -8.27
CA ILE A 135 -14.31 -8.83 -9.01
C ILE A 135 -14.76 -10.26 -8.68
N GLY A 136 -14.84 -10.61 -7.39
CA GLY A 136 -15.28 -11.95 -6.97
C GLY A 136 -16.68 -12.28 -7.47
N ARG A 137 -17.61 -11.31 -7.44
CA ARG A 137 -18.95 -11.45 -8.01
C ARG A 137 -18.92 -11.70 -9.52
N LYS A 138 -18.04 -11.00 -10.23
CA LYS A 138 -17.94 -11.05 -11.70
C LYS A 138 -17.31 -12.35 -12.19
N LEU A 139 -16.25 -12.80 -11.52
CA LEU A 139 -15.46 -13.96 -11.93
C LEU A 139 -16.04 -15.29 -11.44
N PHE A 140 -16.72 -15.28 -10.29
CA PHE A 140 -17.24 -16.47 -9.66
C PHE A 140 -18.74 -16.34 -9.39
N THR A 141 -19.14 -15.94 -8.18
CA THR A 141 -20.54 -15.85 -7.74
C THR A 141 -20.77 -14.66 -6.81
N PRO A 142 -22.01 -14.18 -6.62
CA PRO A 142 -22.30 -13.12 -5.64
C PRO A 142 -21.84 -13.44 -4.22
N ALA A 143 -21.94 -14.70 -3.80
CA ALA A 143 -21.44 -15.16 -2.50
C ALA A 143 -19.90 -15.07 -2.43
N ALA A 144 -19.20 -15.54 -3.47
CA ALA A 144 -17.75 -15.41 -3.56
C ALA A 144 -17.29 -13.95 -3.48
N GLY A 145 -18.00 -13.05 -4.15
CA GLY A 145 -17.76 -11.60 -4.06
C GLY A 145 -17.90 -11.08 -2.64
N LEU A 146 -19.04 -11.34 -1.98
CA LEU A 146 -19.28 -10.86 -0.61
C LEU A 146 -18.22 -11.40 0.37
N VAL A 147 -17.94 -12.71 0.30
CA VAL A 147 -16.94 -13.36 1.15
C VAL A 147 -15.53 -12.81 0.87
N ALA A 148 -15.16 -12.58 -0.39
CA ALA A 148 -13.87 -11.99 -0.75
C ALA A 148 -13.68 -10.59 -0.16
N GLY A 149 -14.69 -9.72 -0.29
CA GLY A 149 -14.65 -8.38 0.29
C GLY A 149 -14.55 -8.43 1.82
N THR A 150 -15.34 -9.29 2.47
CA THR A 150 -15.27 -9.46 3.92
C THR A 150 -13.90 -9.99 4.36
N LEU A 151 -13.36 -11.00 3.69
CA LEU A 151 -12.01 -11.52 3.97
C LEU A 151 -10.95 -10.42 3.86
N PHE A 152 -11.00 -9.63 2.78
CA PHE A 152 -10.11 -8.48 2.59
C PHE A 152 -10.19 -7.52 3.78
N ALA A 153 -11.39 -7.17 4.24
CA ALA A 153 -11.58 -6.29 5.40
C ALA A 153 -10.99 -6.85 6.71
N LEU A 154 -10.93 -8.17 6.86
CA LEU A 154 -10.45 -8.84 8.08
C LEU A 154 -8.92 -9.00 8.13
N VAL A 155 -8.21 -8.86 7.00
CA VAL A 155 -6.75 -8.97 6.96
C VAL A 155 -6.10 -7.84 7.79
N PRO A 156 -5.24 -8.14 8.78
CA PRO A 156 -4.60 -7.12 9.61
C PRO A 156 -3.86 -6.03 8.82
N SER A 157 -3.12 -6.39 7.77
CA SER A 157 -2.46 -5.40 6.90
C SER A 157 -3.42 -4.43 6.22
N VAL A 158 -4.66 -4.84 5.92
CA VAL A 158 -5.66 -3.92 5.34
C VAL A 158 -6.00 -2.81 6.32
N SER A 159 -6.12 -3.12 7.62
CA SER A 159 -6.29 -2.09 8.66
C SER A 159 -5.01 -1.28 8.88
N ARG A 160 -3.84 -1.93 8.99
CA ARG A 160 -2.53 -1.26 9.18
C ARG A 160 -2.26 -0.21 8.12
N TYR A 161 -2.38 -0.57 6.84
CA TYR A 161 -2.11 0.32 5.72
C TYR A 161 -3.29 1.24 5.37
N GLY A 162 -4.49 0.95 5.87
CA GLY A 162 -5.58 1.93 5.93
C GLY A 162 -5.36 3.00 7.02
N GLN A 163 -4.48 2.73 7.98
CA GLN A 163 -4.06 3.63 9.06
C GLN A 163 -2.64 4.19 8.83
N GLU A 164 -2.14 4.19 7.60
CA GLU A 164 -0.88 4.88 7.30
C GLU A 164 -1.13 6.14 6.48
N VAL A 165 -0.43 7.21 6.83
CA VAL A 165 -0.28 8.41 5.99
C VAL A 165 0.74 8.12 4.87
N ARG A 166 0.46 7.08 4.06
CA ARG A 166 1.28 6.64 2.92
C ARG A 166 0.40 6.24 1.72
N GLY A 167 0.97 6.30 0.52
CA GLY A 167 0.27 6.01 -0.74
C GLY A 167 -0.19 4.56 -0.94
N TYR A 168 0.18 3.62 -0.09
CA TYR A 168 -0.07 2.18 -0.30
C TYR A 168 -1.55 1.84 -0.49
N ALA A 169 -2.45 2.44 0.29
CA ALA A 169 -3.89 2.19 0.16
C ALA A 169 -4.45 2.63 -1.22
N PHE A 170 -3.93 3.73 -1.78
CA PHE A 170 -4.30 4.18 -3.12
C PHE A 170 -3.78 3.22 -4.20
N VAL A 171 -2.58 2.65 -4.03
CA VAL A 171 -2.07 1.62 -4.94
C VAL A 171 -2.98 0.39 -4.94
N VAL A 172 -3.40 -0.08 -3.76
CA VAL A 172 -4.33 -1.22 -3.61
C VAL A 172 -5.69 -0.90 -4.26
N PHE A 173 -6.23 0.30 -4.05
CA PHE A 173 -7.45 0.79 -4.68
C PHE A 173 -7.37 0.78 -6.21
N PHE A 174 -6.35 1.41 -6.77
CA PHE A 174 -6.18 1.54 -8.21
C PHE A 174 -5.85 0.21 -8.87
N ALA A 175 -5.09 -0.68 -8.21
CA ALA A 175 -4.84 -2.03 -8.68
C ALA A 175 -6.15 -2.83 -8.80
N ALA A 176 -6.97 -2.85 -7.75
CA ALA A 176 -8.27 -3.53 -7.77
C ALA A 176 -9.22 -2.91 -8.80
N LEU A 177 -9.25 -1.58 -8.92
CA LEU A 177 -10.02 -0.87 -9.95
C LEU A 177 -9.56 -1.24 -11.36
N ALA A 178 -8.25 -1.22 -11.62
CA ALA A 178 -7.65 -1.57 -12.90
C ALA A 178 -7.99 -3.03 -13.27
N THR A 179 -7.87 -3.98 -12.34
CA THR A 179 -8.26 -5.37 -12.58
C THR A 179 -9.75 -5.49 -12.92
N LEU A 180 -10.64 -4.81 -12.17
CA LEU A 180 -12.08 -4.83 -12.47
C LEU A 180 -12.40 -4.23 -13.86
N LEU A 181 -11.77 -3.12 -14.21
CA LEU A 181 -11.98 -2.42 -15.49
C LEU A 181 -11.40 -3.21 -16.67
N LEU A 182 -10.23 -3.84 -16.50
CA LEU A 182 -9.67 -4.78 -17.46
C LEU A 182 -10.69 -5.87 -17.78
N LEU A 183 -11.22 -6.54 -16.75
CA LEU A 183 -12.20 -7.61 -16.93
C LEU A 183 -13.47 -7.13 -17.64
N ARG A 184 -13.87 -5.86 -17.47
CA ARG A 184 -15.02 -5.26 -18.18
C ARG A 184 -14.68 -4.89 -19.63
N ALA A 185 -13.46 -4.45 -19.90
CA ALA A 185 -12.98 -4.15 -21.23
C ALA A 185 -12.81 -5.43 -22.07
N LEU A 186 -12.28 -6.51 -21.47
CA LEU A 186 -12.12 -7.80 -22.12
C LEU A 186 -13.44 -8.46 -22.52
N ASP A 187 -14.52 -8.24 -21.77
CA ASP A 187 -15.86 -8.75 -22.13
C ASP A 187 -16.45 -8.09 -23.37
N ARG A 188 -16.25 -6.77 -23.53
CA ARG A 188 -16.74 -6.00 -24.69
C ARG A 188 -15.74 -4.89 -25.05
N PRO A 189 -14.71 -5.21 -25.84
CA PRO A 189 -13.63 -4.26 -26.15
C PRO A 189 -14.17 -3.00 -26.83
N SER A 190 -13.85 -1.84 -26.27
CA SER A 190 -14.19 -0.53 -26.83
C SER A 190 -13.32 0.56 -26.19
N ALA A 191 -13.07 1.66 -26.90
CA ALA A 191 -12.26 2.77 -26.38
C ALA A 191 -12.80 3.30 -25.04
N LEU A 192 -14.12 3.44 -24.92
CA LEU A 192 -14.82 3.89 -23.70
C LEU A 192 -14.58 3.00 -22.47
N ARG A 193 -14.12 1.75 -22.66
CA ARG A 193 -13.78 0.84 -21.54
C ARG A 193 -12.28 0.73 -21.31
N TRP A 194 -11.48 0.94 -22.34
CA TRP A 194 -10.03 0.96 -22.23
C TRP A 194 -9.50 2.25 -21.58
N VAL A 195 -10.15 3.40 -21.80
CA VAL A 195 -9.74 4.67 -21.17
C VAL A 195 -9.81 4.61 -19.64
N PRO A 196 -10.93 4.22 -18.99
CA PRO A 196 -10.96 4.10 -17.54
C PRO A 196 -9.94 3.08 -17.01
N TYR A 197 -9.68 1.98 -17.74
CA TYR A 197 -8.65 1.01 -17.37
C TYR A 197 -7.26 1.65 -17.39
N ALA A 198 -6.92 2.40 -18.45
CA ALA A 198 -5.66 3.12 -18.55
C ALA A 198 -5.50 4.13 -17.41
N LEU A 199 -6.54 4.89 -17.10
CA LEU A 199 -6.53 5.86 -15.98
C LEU A 199 -6.34 5.18 -14.63
N ALA A 200 -6.99 4.04 -14.39
CA ALA A 200 -6.80 3.30 -13.14
C ALA A 200 -5.39 2.71 -13.02
N LEU A 201 -4.84 2.19 -14.12
CA LEU A 201 -3.47 1.69 -14.15
C LEU A 201 -2.44 2.83 -13.97
N ALA A 202 -2.67 3.99 -14.58
CA ALA A 202 -1.88 5.19 -14.39
C ALA A 202 -1.94 5.66 -12.93
N GLY A 203 -3.13 5.63 -12.31
CA GLY A 203 -3.30 5.92 -10.89
C GLY A 203 -2.48 5.00 -9.99
N ALA A 204 -2.44 3.69 -10.28
CA ALA A 204 -1.59 2.75 -9.53
C ALA A 204 -0.11 3.12 -9.66
N GLY A 205 0.37 3.43 -10.87
CA GLY A 205 1.74 3.84 -11.13
C GLY A 205 2.10 5.23 -10.56
N LEU A 206 1.14 6.16 -10.51
CA LEU A 206 1.30 7.50 -9.96
C LEU A 206 1.54 7.48 -8.46
N PHE A 207 0.82 6.63 -7.72
CA PHE A 207 1.03 6.47 -6.28
C PHE A 207 2.19 5.52 -5.97
N HIS A 208 2.51 4.58 -6.87
CA HIS A 208 3.71 3.77 -6.76
C HIS A 208 4.09 3.10 -8.08
N ILE A 209 5.20 3.53 -8.69
CA ILE A 209 5.66 3.04 -10.01
C ILE A 209 5.84 1.51 -10.06
N ILE A 210 6.24 0.89 -8.94
CA ILE A 210 6.41 -0.57 -8.83
C ILE A 210 5.11 -1.31 -9.20
N ALA A 211 3.94 -0.73 -8.92
CA ALA A 211 2.64 -1.33 -9.25
C ALA A 211 2.42 -1.50 -10.76
N LEU A 212 3.17 -0.81 -11.62
CA LEU A 212 3.12 -1.00 -13.08
C LEU A 212 3.54 -2.42 -13.50
N VAL A 213 4.18 -3.19 -12.61
CA VAL A 213 4.41 -4.63 -12.82
C VAL A 213 3.10 -5.40 -13.09
N LEU A 214 1.94 -4.88 -12.65
CA LEU A 214 0.61 -5.41 -12.96
C LEU A 214 0.29 -5.50 -14.46
N ILE A 215 0.99 -4.73 -15.30
CA ILE A 215 0.85 -4.81 -16.75
C ILE A 215 1.12 -6.23 -17.24
N VAL A 216 2.10 -6.93 -16.65
CA VAL A 216 2.50 -8.27 -17.08
C VAL A 216 1.38 -9.31 -16.86
N PRO A 217 0.86 -9.53 -15.63
CA PRO A 217 -0.25 -10.47 -15.45
C PRO A 217 -1.52 -10.02 -16.19
N HIS A 218 -1.80 -8.72 -16.29
CA HIS A 218 -2.93 -8.22 -17.08
C HIS A 218 -2.78 -8.55 -18.58
N ALA A 219 -1.57 -8.47 -19.14
CA ALA A 219 -1.27 -8.84 -20.52
C ALA A 219 -1.50 -10.34 -20.74
N LEU A 220 -1.05 -11.19 -19.82
CA LEU A 220 -1.27 -12.64 -19.90
C LEU A 220 -2.76 -13.00 -19.83
N VAL A 221 -3.52 -12.34 -18.95
CA VAL A 221 -4.98 -12.50 -18.88
C VAL A 221 -5.63 -12.05 -20.19
N ALA A 222 -5.24 -10.88 -20.73
CA ALA A 222 -5.75 -10.37 -21.99
C ALA A 222 -5.44 -11.32 -23.17
N ALA A 223 -4.21 -11.84 -23.25
CA ALA A 223 -3.79 -12.81 -24.25
C ALA A 223 -4.58 -14.12 -24.15
N GLY A 224 -4.79 -14.65 -22.94
CA GLY A 224 -5.61 -15.84 -22.72
C GLY A 224 -7.10 -15.64 -23.10
N ARG A 225 -7.67 -14.47 -22.78
CA ARG A 225 -9.03 -14.11 -23.22
C ARG A 225 -9.12 -13.97 -24.74
N TRP A 226 -8.11 -13.38 -25.38
CA TRP A 226 -8.04 -13.29 -26.83
C TRP A 226 -7.93 -14.66 -27.49
N TRP A 227 -7.06 -15.56 -27.02
CA TRP A 227 -6.88 -16.90 -27.60
C TRP A 227 -8.19 -17.71 -27.63
N THR A 228 -8.98 -17.58 -26.57
CA THR A 228 -10.25 -18.32 -26.42
C THR A 228 -11.45 -17.67 -27.13
N GLY A 229 -11.50 -16.34 -27.22
CA GLY A 229 -12.64 -15.61 -27.79
C GLY A 229 -12.40 -14.97 -29.16
N ARG A 230 -11.14 -14.90 -29.63
CA ARG A 230 -10.66 -14.27 -30.87
C ARG A 230 -11.13 -12.81 -31.09
N ALA A 231 -11.42 -12.07 -30.03
CA ALA A 231 -11.84 -10.68 -30.12
C ALA A 231 -10.66 -9.75 -30.48
N ARG A 232 -10.56 -9.34 -31.75
CA ARG A 232 -9.46 -8.49 -32.26
C ARG A 232 -9.27 -7.18 -31.47
N GLY A 233 -10.36 -6.61 -30.93
CA GLY A 233 -10.30 -5.39 -30.12
C GLY A 233 -9.47 -5.50 -28.83
N VAL A 234 -9.16 -6.71 -28.36
CA VAL A 234 -8.27 -6.94 -27.21
C VAL A 234 -6.81 -6.74 -27.59
N LEU A 235 -6.38 -7.23 -28.77
CA LEU A 235 -4.98 -7.15 -29.22
C LEU A 235 -4.50 -5.72 -29.44
N VAL A 236 -5.41 -4.82 -29.82
CA VAL A 236 -5.09 -3.40 -30.04
C VAL A 236 -5.41 -2.59 -28.79
N GLY A 237 -6.57 -2.83 -28.17
CA GLY A 237 -7.04 -2.03 -27.05
C GLY A 237 -6.18 -2.14 -25.80
N PHE A 238 -5.70 -3.34 -25.45
CA PHE A 238 -4.87 -3.51 -24.26
C PHE A 238 -3.51 -2.81 -24.38
N PRO A 239 -2.70 -3.03 -25.45
CA PRO A 239 -1.42 -2.33 -25.58
C PRO A 239 -1.56 -0.81 -25.64
N LEU A 240 -2.56 -0.29 -26.37
CA LEU A 240 -2.80 1.16 -26.41
C LEU A 240 -3.17 1.73 -25.05
N ALA A 241 -3.97 1.00 -24.26
CA ALA A 241 -4.33 1.43 -22.92
C ALA A 241 -3.15 1.35 -21.94
N ALA A 242 -2.32 0.31 -22.04
CA ALA A 242 -1.09 0.20 -21.25
C ALA A 242 -0.10 1.31 -21.60
N LEU A 243 0.10 1.60 -22.89
CA LEU A 243 0.91 2.74 -23.35
C LEU A 243 0.32 4.07 -22.85
N GLY A 244 -0.99 4.27 -22.99
CA GLY A 244 -1.67 5.47 -22.49
C GLY A 244 -1.55 5.65 -20.97
N ALA A 245 -1.35 4.58 -20.21
CA ALA A 245 -1.10 4.64 -18.77
C ALA A 245 0.37 4.93 -18.43
N VAL A 246 1.32 4.36 -19.18
CA VAL A 246 2.76 4.46 -18.90
C VAL A 246 3.37 5.76 -19.43
N LEU A 247 2.96 6.22 -20.62
CA LEU A 247 3.55 7.39 -21.27
C LEU A 247 3.51 8.65 -20.40
N PRO A 248 2.39 9.01 -19.74
CA PRO A 248 2.35 10.17 -18.85
C PRO A 248 3.25 10.05 -17.61
N LEU A 249 3.59 8.83 -17.21
CA LEU A 249 4.42 8.55 -16.03
C LEU A 249 5.92 8.51 -16.35
N LEU A 250 6.32 8.59 -17.63
CA LEU A 250 7.73 8.52 -18.02
C LEU A 250 8.61 9.58 -17.33
N PRO A 251 8.21 10.87 -17.23
CA PRO A 251 9.00 11.86 -16.50
C PRO A 251 9.24 11.46 -15.04
N LEU A 252 8.20 10.93 -14.38
CA LEU A 252 8.27 10.46 -13.00
C LEU A 252 9.19 9.24 -12.86
N VAL A 253 9.17 8.31 -13.82
CA VAL A 253 10.08 7.16 -13.87
C VAL A 253 11.54 7.60 -14.02
N VAL A 254 11.80 8.60 -14.87
CA VAL A 254 13.16 9.14 -15.07
C VAL A 254 13.65 9.82 -13.79
N LEU A 255 12.84 10.70 -13.21
CA LEU A 255 13.20 11.40 -11.98
C LEU A 255 13.39 10.43 -10.80
N GLY A 256 12.49 9.45 -10.66
CA GLY A 256 12.61 8.39 -9.66
C GLY A 256 13.89 7.56 -9.80
N ARG A 257 14.37 7.29 -11.03
CA ARG A 257 15.66 6.61 -11.24
C ARG A 257 16.85 7.43 -10.77
N HIS A 258 16.81 8.76 -10.88
CA HIS A 258 17.87 9.63 -10.36
C HIS A 258 17.87 9.71 -8.83
N GLN A 259 16.72 9.49 -8.20
CA GLN A 259 16.55 9.58 -6.73
C GLN A 259 16.65 8.22 -6.02
N VAL A 260 16.65 7.11 -6.75
CA VAL A 260 16.42 5.76 -6.20
C VAL A 260 17.46 5.33 -5.16
N ASP A 261 18.74 5.65 -5.38
CA ASP A 261 19.81 5.21 -4.49
C ASP A 261 19.75 5.93 -3.13
N ARG A 262 19.26 7.17 -3.08
CA ARG A 262 19.03 7.90 -1.83
C ARG A 262 17.86 7.31 -1.02
N GLN A 263 16.92 6.61 -1.66
CA GLN A 263 15.70 6.10 -1.01
C GLN A 263 15.76 4.61 -0.66
N LEU A 264 16.42 3.80 -1.47
CA LEU A 264 16.33 2.33 -1.41
C LEU A 264 17.68 1.63 -1.19
N SER A 265 18.79 2.35 -1.06
CA SER A 265 20.13 1.75 -0.87
C SER A 265 20.26 0.89 0.39
N TRP A 266 19.44 1.14 1.41
CA TRP A 266 19.38 0.34 2.64
C TRP A 266 18.70 -1.02 2.47
N LEU A 267 17.96 -1.23 1.37
CA LEU A 267 17.22 -2.48 1.16
C LEU A 267 18.16 -3.59 0.70
N ALA A 268 18.25 -4.63 1.52
CA ALA A 268 18.92 -5.87 1.15
C ALA A 268 18.21 -6.57 -0.02
N LYS A 269 18.99 -7.37 -0.77
CA LYS A 269 18.44 -8.24 -1.82
C LYS A 269 17.53 -9.30 -1.20
N PRO A 270 16.35 -9.58 -1.77
CA PRO A 270 15.44 -10.55 -1.20
C PRO A 270 15.97 -11.97 -1.40
N THR A 271 15.87 -12.78 -0.35
CA THR A 271 16.25 -14.20 -0.39
C THR A 271 15.00 -15.08 -0.50
N ILE A 272 15.16 -16.32 -0.97
CA ILE A 272 14.05 -17.29 -1.01
C ILE A 272 13.51 -17.56 0.41
N PRO A 273 14.34 -17.75 1.46
CA PRO A 273 13.86 -17.87 2.83
C PRO A 273 13.02 -16.66 3.29
N TYR A 274 13.42 -15.44 2.94
CA TYR A 274 12.63 -14.24 3.26
C TYR A 274 11.22 -14.30 2.65
N VAL A 275 11.10 -14.71 1.38
CA VAL A 275 9.79 -14.88 0.72
C VAL A 275 8.95 -15.95 1.41
N ALA A 276 9.56 -17.09 1.74
CA ALA A 276 8.86 -18.22 2.33
C ALA A 276 8.42 -17.98 3.79
N GLN A 277 9.24 -17.29 4.59
CA GLN A 277 9.06 -17.19 6.05
C GLN A 277 8.52 -15.83 6.50
N THR A 278 8.94 -14.74 5.84
CA THR A 278 8.71 -13.38 6.34
C THR A 278 7.69 -12.63 5.49
N MET A 279 7.84 -12.65 4.16
CA MET A 279 7.01 -11.86 3.25
C MET A 279 5.51 -12.15 3.43
N TRP A 280 5.11 -13.42 3.50
CA TRP A 280 3.70 -13.78 3.67
C TRP A 280 3.11 -13.33 5.01
N ARG A 281 3.89 -13.43 6.08
CA ARG A 281 3.48 -12.94 7.39
C ARG A 281 3.28 -11.42 7.35
N SER A 282 4.23 -10.67 6.78
CA SER A 282 4.14 -9.21 6.72
C SER A 282 3.07 -8.71 5.75
N LEU A 283 2.91 -9.36 4.58
CA LEU A 283 1.90 -9.01 3.59
C LEU A 283 0.47 -9.06 4.17
N TYR A 284 0.19 -10.04 5.03
CA TYR A 284 -1.11 -10.16 5.70
C TYR A 284 -1.14 -9.51 7.09
N GLY A 285 0.01 -9.21 7.67
CA GLY A 285 0.15 -8.74 9.05
C GLY A 285 -0.14 -9.84 10.07
N SER A 286 -0.18 -11.11 9.63
CA SER A 286 -0.44 -12.28 10.47
C SER A 286 -0.08 -13.57 9.71
N ALA A 287 0.74 -14.41 10.33
CA ALA A 287 1.15 -15.69 9.75
C ALA A 287 -0.03 -16.68 9.64
N TRP A 288 -0.93 -16.68 10.62
CA TRP A 288 -2.06 -17.60 10.63
C TRP A 288 -3.12 -17.21 9.60
N VAL A 289 -3.39 -15.91 9.47
CA VAL A 289 -4.31 -15.41 8.43
C VAL A 289 -3.74 -15.69 7.04
N SER A 290 -2.43 -15.49 6.82
CA SER A 290 -1.82 -15.75 5.51
C SER A 290 -1.97 -17.22 5.11
N LEU A 291 -1.65 -18.16 6.00
CA LEU A 291 -1.80 -19.60 5.74
C LEU A 291 -3.24 -19.99 5.39
N LEU A 292 -4.22 -19.50 6.17
CA LEU A 292 -5.63 -19.81 5.94
C LEU A 292 -6.14 -19.23 4.61
N VAL A 293 -5.79 -17.98 4.30
CA VAL A 293 -6.17 -17.33 3.03
C VAL A 293 -5.53 -18.07 1.84
N LEU A 294 -4.24 -18.43 1.91
CA LEU A 294 -3.54 -19.16 0.86
C LEU A 294 -4.14 -20.56 0.64
N ALA A 295 -4.46 -21.28 1.72
CA ALA A 295 -5.14 -22.57 1.63
C ALA A 295 -6.50 -22.45 0.93
N CYS A 296 -7.30 -21.44 1.30
CA CYS A 296 -8.59 -21.17 0.67
C CYS A 296 -8.43 -20.72 -0.80
N ALA A 297 -7.37 -19.98 -1.13
CA ALA A 297 -7.11 -19.46 -2.48
C ALA A 297 -6.78 -20.56 -3.50
N ALA A 298 -6.28 -21.71 -3.05
CA ALA A 298 -6.01 -22.86 -3.91
C ALA A 298 -7.28 -23.65 -4.29
N LEU A 299 -8.31 -23.62 -3.45
CA LEU A 299 -9.52 -24.44 -3.63
C LEU A 299 -10.20 -24.25 -5.00
N PRO A 300 -10.42 -23.02 -5.53
CA PRO A 300 -11.08 -22.81 -6.81
C PRO A 300 -10.47 -23.57 -8.00
N LEU A 301 -9.19 -23.96 -7.93
CA LEU A 301 -8.50 -24.74 -8.95
C LEU A 301 -9.03 -26.18 -9.07
N ALA A 302 -9.64 -26.72 -8.00
CA ALA A 302 -10.17 -28.07 -7.96
C ALA A 302 -11.49 -28.25 -8.73
N TRP A 303 -12.18 -27.17 -9.11
CA TRP A 303 -13.46 -27.25 -9.83
C TRP A 303 -13.35 -26.75 -11.28
N PRO A 304 -13.86 -27.50 -12.28
CA PRO A 304 -13.74 -27.12 -13.69
C PRO A 304 -14.26 -25.71 -14.02
N ARG A 305 -15.38 -25.32 -13.39
CA ARG A 305 -15.98 -23.98 -13.59
C ARG A 305 -15.24 -22.85 -12.88
N GLY A 306 -14.47 -23.16 -11.83
CA GLY A 306 -13.67 -22.19 -11.07
C GLY A 306 -12.23 -22.05 -11.57
N ARG A 307 -11.69 -23.08 -12.22
CA ARG A 307 -10.28 -23.17 -12.61
C ARG A 307 -9.80 -22.02 -13.47
N ARG A 308 -10.53 -21.66 -14.54
CA ARG A 308 -10.09 -20.56 -15.43
C ARG A 308 -10.06 -19.20 -14.72
N PRO A 309 -11.16 -18.73 -14.08
CA PRO A 309 -11.10 -17.50 -13.29
C PRO A 309 -10.04 -17.53 -12.17
N ALA A 310 -9.81 -18.70 -11.57
CA ALA A 310 -8.77 -18.88 -10.57
C ALA A 310 -7.36 -18.73 -11.12
N VAL A 311 -7.05 -19.29 -12.30
CA VAL A 311 -5.75 -19.09 -12.96
C VAL A 311 -5.55 -17.63 -13.33
N GLU A 312 -6.56 -16.97 -13.92
CA GLU A 312 -6.47 -15.55 -14.29
C GLU A 312 -6.24 -14.66 -13.07
N THR A 313 -6.96 -14.90 -11.97
CA THR A 313 -6.78 -14.15 -10.72
C THR A 313 -5.45 -14.51 -10.04
N GLY A 314 -5.04 -15.77 -10.10
CA GLY A 314 -3.76 -16.26 -9.57
C GLY A 314 -2.56 -15.65 -10.28
N LEU A 315 -2.63 -15.37 -11.58
CA LEU A 315 -1.60 -14.60 -12.29
C LEU A 315 -1.48 -13.20 -11.69
N VAL A 316 -2.59 -12.49 -11.47
CA VAL A 316 -2.59 -11.15 -10.87
C VAL A 316 -2.07 -11.18 -9.43
N ALA A 317 -2.39 -12.22 -8.66
CA ALA A 317 -2.02 -12.36 -7.26
C ALA A 317 -0.54 -12.75 -7.06
N ALA A 318 -0.07 -13.73 -7.83
CA ALA A 318 1.22 -14.38 -7.58
C ALA A 318 2.34 -13.84 -8.47
N LEU A 319 2.09 -13.52 -9.74
CA LEU A 319 3.15 -13.17 -10.70
C LEU A 319 3.94 -11.90 -10.36
N PRO A 320 3.34 -10.84 -9.75
CA PRO A 320 4.13 -9.69 -9.31
C PRO A 320 5.26 -10.04 -8.33
N ILE A 321 5.09 -11.07 -7.51
CA ILE A 321 6.07 -11.49 -6.50
C ILE A 321 7.40 -11.93 -7.15
N PRO A 322 7.46 -12.99 -7.99
CA PRO A 322 8.70 -13.38 -8.64
C PRO A 322 9.24 -12.29 -9.57
N LEU A 323 8.38 -11.52 -10.26
CA LEU A 323 8.85 -10.42 -11.13
C LEU A 323 9.65 -9.38 -10.33
N LEU A 324 9.13 -8.94 -9.19
CA LEU A 324 9.85 -7.99 -8.33
C LEU A 324 11.04 -8.66 -7.64
N TRP A 325 10.95 -9.94 -7.28
CA TRP A 325 12.07 -10.66 -6.70
C TRP A 325 13.27 -10.69 -7.66
N PHE A 326 13.03 -11.03 -8.94
CA PHE A 326 14.05 -11.03 -9.98
C PHE A 326 14.57 -9.62 -10.27
N ALA A 327 13.69 -8.63 -10.39
CA ALA A 327 14.09 -7.24 -10.58
C ALA A 327 14.99 -6.70 -9.46
N SER A 328 14.80 -7.20 -8.24
CA SER A 328 15.54 -6.80 -7.04
C SER A 328 16.87 -7.53 -6.83
N GLN A 329 17.23 -8.46 -7.73
CA GLN A 329 18.57 -9.07 -7.72
C GLN A 329 19.66 -8.16 -8.31
N GLY A 330 19.25 -7.08 -8.99
CA GLY A 330 20.13 -6.10 -9.62
C GLY A 330 20.92 -5.23 -8.63
N HIS A 331 21.23 -4.01 -9.05
CA HIS A 331 21.94 -3.03 -8.22
C HIS A 331 21.06 -2.53 -7.05
N THR A 332 19.84 -2.12 -7.37
CA THR A 332 18.85 -1.64 -6.39
C THR A 332 17.83 -2.73 -6.09
N SER A 333 17.51 -2.93 -4.81
CA SER A 333 16.42 -3.80 -4.38
C SER A 333 15.09 -3.04 -4.34
N TYR A 334 14.05 -3.61 -4.92
CA TYR A 334 12.67 -3.09 -4.94
C TYR A 334 11.71 -4.01 -4.18
N PHE A 335 12.23 -5.02 -3.49
CA PHE A 335 11.43 -6.07 -2.88
C PHE A 335 11.18 -5.76 -1.42
N LEU A 336 10.02 -5.17 -1.16
CA LEU A 336 9.52 -4.93 0.18
C LEU A 336 8.08 -5.43 0.25
N ASP A 337 7.73 -6.10 1.33
CA ASP A 337 6.42 -6.72 1.54
C ASP A 337 5.27 -5.72 1.37
N ARG A 338 5.44 -4.48 1.87
CA ARG A 338 4.45 -3.41 1.69
C ARG A 338 4.29 -2.93 0.25
N TYR A 339 5.30 -3.11 -0.61
CA TYR A 339 5.19 -2.81 -2.04
C TYR A 339 4.35 -3.85 -2.79
N LEU A 340 4.10 -5.01 -2.20
CA LEU A 340 3.29 -6.10 -2.76
C LEU A 340 1.82 -6.08 -2.28
N LEU A 341 1.41 -5.13 -1.44
CA LEU A 341 0.04 -5.04 -0.91
C LEU A 341 -1.04 -5.02 -2.01
N PHE A 342 -0.72 -4.47 -3.18
CA PHE A 342 -1.63 -4.41 -4.32
C PHE A 342 -2.03 -5.79 -4.86
N THR A 343 -1.37 -6.87 -4.43
CA THR A 343 -1.74 -8.27 -4.73
C THR A 343 -2.82 -8.83 -3.81
N LEU A 344 -3.01 -8.27 -2.60
CA LEU A 344 -4.00 -8.72 -1.62
C LEU A 344 -5.43 -8.80 -2.17
N PRO A 345 -5.92 -7.84 -2.99
CA PRO A 345 -7.23 -7.94 -3.62
C PRO A 345 -7.45 -9.25 -4.38
N ALA A 346 -6.46 -9.69 -5.16
CA ALA A 346 -6.55 -10.90 -5.96
C ALA A 346 -6.51 -12.17 -5.08
N TRP A 347 -5.67 -12.18 -4.05
CA TRP A 347 -5.67 -13.26 -3.05
C TRP A 347 -7.00 -13.38 -2.31
N ALA A 348 -7.59 -12.26 -1.89
CA ALA A 348 -8.88 -12.24 -1.22
C ALA A 348 -10.01 -12.73 -2.15
N VAL A 349 -9.98 -12.39 -3.44
CA VAL A 349 -10.91 -12.92 -4.44
C VAL A 349 -10.82 -14.44 -4.55
N LEU A 350 -9.60 -14.99 -4.63
CA LEU A 350 -9.38 -16.44 -4.71
C LEU A 350 -9.87 -17.15 -3.46
N ALA A 351 -9.48 -16.67 -2.28
CA ALA A 351 -9.87 -17.26 -1.02
C ALA A 351 -11.39 -17.16 -0.78
N GLY A 352 -12.00 -16.02 -1.14
CA GLY A 352 -13.44 -15.84 -1.05
C GLY A 352 -14.20 -16.77 -2.00
N ALA A 353 -13.68 -17.01 -3.21
CA ALA A 353 -14.23 -18.00 -4.13
C ALA A 353 -14.11 -19.43 -3.60
N GLY A 354 -12.96 -19.79 -3.02
CA GLY A 354 -12.73 -21.11 -2.44
C GLY A 354 -13.64 -21.38 -1.25
N LEU A 355 -13.71 -20.43 -0.32
CA LEU A 355 -14.54 -20.53 0.87
C LEU A 355 -16.03 -20.58 0.50
N ALA A 356 -16.49 -19.74 -0.41
CA ALA A 356 -17.89 -19.72 -0.85
C ALA A 356 -18.33 -20.99 -1.61
N ALA A 357 -17.38 -21.80 -2.09
CA ALA A 357 -17.67 -23.09 -2.72
C ALA A 357 -17.94 -24.21 -1.71
N LEU A 358 -17.54 -24.06 -0.44
CA LEU A 358 -17.70 -25.09 0.59
C LEU A 358 -19.17 -25.38 0.93
N ARG A 359 -19.43 -26.65 1.25
CA ARG A 359 -20.71 -27.15 1.74
C ARG A 359 -20.46 -28.07 2.94
N PRO A 360 -21.26 -27.97 4.02
CA PRO A 360 -22.41 -27.06 4.24
C PRO A 360 -22.02 -25.58 4.40
N ARG A 361 -22.99 -24.65 4.22
CA ARG A 361 -22.73 -23.18 4.26
C ARG A 361 -22.17 -22.67 5.59
N VAL A 362 -22.36 -23.42 6.68
CA VAL A 362 -21.75 -23.11 7.99
C VAL A 362 -20.22 -23.06 7.90
N LEU A 363 -19.60 -23.81 6.97
CA LEU A 363 -18.14 -23.74 6.73
C LEU A 363 -17.69 -22.36 6.24
N VAL A 364 -18.54 -21.62 5.54
CA VAL A 364 -18.25 -20.25 5.11
C VAL A 364 -18.16 -19.32 6.32
N ALA A 365 -19.16 -19.40 7.21
CA ALA A 365 -19.18 -18.62 8.44
C ALA A 365 -18.02 -19.02 9.36
N ALA A 366 -17.73 -20.31 9.48
CA ALA A 366 -16.60 -20.82 10.26
C ALA A 366 -15.26 -20.32 9.71
N GLY A 367 -15.05 -20.29 8.39
CA GLY A 367 -13.83 -19.75 7.79
C GLY A 367 -13.65 -18.25 8.02
N LEU A 368 -14.72 -17.46 7.89
CA LEU A 368 -14.69 -16.02 8.22
C LEU A 368 -14.40 -15.79 9.71
N ALA A 369 -15.04 -16.57 10.59
CA ALA A 369 -14.80 -16.52 12.02
C ALA A 369 -13.36 -16.95 12.37
N ALA A 370 -12.81 -17.95 11.69
CA ALA A 370 -11.43 -18.37 11.86
C ALA A 370 -10.44 -17.25 11.49
N VAL A 371 -10.64 -16.56 10.37
CA VAL A 371 -9.80 -15.39 10.00
C VAL A 371 -9.90 -14.30 11.06
N LEU A 372 -11.10 -14.00 11.54
CA LEU A 372 -11.31 -13.01 12.60
C LEU A 372 -10.58 -13.40 13.89
N VAL A 373 -10.71 -14.65 14.34
CA VAL A 373 -10.09 -15.15 15.59
C VAL A 373 -8.57 -15.20 15.45
N LEU A 374 -8.05 -15.77 14.35
CA LEU A 374 -6.61 -15.89 14.10
C LEU A 374 -5.95 -14.52 13.94
N GLY A 375 -6.64 -13.56 13.33
CA GLY A 375 -6.17 -12.19 13.17
C GLY A 375 -6.46 -11.26 14.36
N ALA A 376 -7.21 -11.70 15.39
CA ALA A 376 -7.69 -10.82 16.45
C ALA A 376 -6.54 -10.19 17.26
N HIS A 377 -5.50 -10.97 17.55
CA HIS A 377 -4.31 -10.47 18.24
C HIS A 377 -3.60 -9.41 17.38
N ASP A 378 -3.30 -9.73 16.12
CA ASP A 378 -2.61 -8.82 15.21
C ASP A 378 -3.41 -7.53 14.97
N GLN A 379 -4.73 -7.63 14.84
CA GLN A 379 -5.63 -6.48 14.77
C GLN A 379 -5.55 -5.60 16.03
N ARG A 380 -5.42 -6.18 17.22
CA ARG A 380 -5.22 -5.38 18.44
C ARG A 380 -3.84 -4.72 18.43
N VAL A 381 -2.80 -5.46 18.04
CA VAL A 381 -1.41 -4.96 18.00
C VAL A 381 -1.28 -3.77 17.06
N VAL A 382 -1.84 -3.80 15.85
CA VAL A 382 -1.72 -2.67 14.89
C VAL A 382 -2.28 -1.35 15.42
N ARG A 383 -3.17 -1.38 16.42
CA ARG A 383 -3.81 -0.19 17.01
C ARG A 383 -3.11 0.31 18.29
N GLN A 384 -2.06 -0.36 18.74
CA GLN A 384 -1.31 0.05 19.92
C GLN A 384 -0.45 1.29 19.62
N ARG A 385 -0.16 2.08 20.65
CA ARG A 385 0.55 3.36 20.55
C ARG A 385 1.90 3.26 19.79
N TYR A 386 2.63 2.17 20.02
CA TYR A 386 3.97 1.92 19.46
C TYR A 386 3.98 0.84 18.37
N SER A 387 2.83 0.59 17.73
CA SER A 387 2.73 -0.45 16.71
C SER A 387 3.42 -0.07 15.40
N HIS A 388 3.59 1.24 15.14
CA HIS A 388 4.19 1.78 13.93
C HIS A 388 5.63 2.25 14.14
N THR A 389 5.98 2.66 15.37
CA THR A 389 7.28 3.26 15.73
C THR A 389 7.84 2.65 17.02
N GLY A 390 9.16 2.64 17.16
CA GLY A 390 9.87 2.14 18.34
C GLY A 390 10.05 3.15 19.48
N TRP A 391 9.68 4.42 19.28
CA TRP A 391 9.97 5.50 20.23
C TRP A 391 8.79 6.47 20.43
N ASP A 392 8.70 7.11 21.60
CA ASP A 392 7.60 8.01 21.97
C ASP A 392 7.98 9.50 21.82
N ALA A 393 7.88 9.99 20.58
CA ALA A 393 8.11 11.39 20.27
C ALA A 393 7.17 12.36 21.02
N ALA A 394 5.92 11.95 21.28
CA ALA A 394 4.96 12.79 21.99
C ALA A 394 5.34 12.92 23.48
N ALA A 395 5.87 11.86 24.09
CA ALA A 395 6.42 11.91 25.43
C ALA A 395 7.69 12.79 25.49
N ALA A 396 8.55 12.71 24.47
CA ALA A 396 9.72 13.58 24.38
C ALA A 396 9.34 15.06 24.29
N ALA A 397 8.43 15.40 23.38
CA ALA A 397 7.87 16.75 23.23
C ALA A 397 7.22 17.23 24.54
N LYS A 398 6.51 16.36 25.27
CA LYS A 398 5.92 16.70 26.57
C LYS A 398 6.99 17.07 27.61
N VAL A 399 8.06 16.29 27.73
CA VAL A 399 9.15 16.58 28.67
C VAL A 399 9.76 17.96 28.39
N ILE A 400 10.04 18.24 27.12
CA ILE A 400 10.57 19.54 26.70
C ILE A 400 9.57 20.65 27.00
N ALA A 401 8.30 20.47 26.63
CA ALA A 401 7.27 21.48 26.81
C ALA A 401 7.01 21.82 28.28
N ASP A 402 7.11 20.85 29.19
CA ASP A 402 6.95 21.04 30.64
C ASP A 402 8.15 21.80 31.25
N GLY A 403 9.35 21.65 30.69
CA GLY A 403 10.58 22.31 31.16
C GLY A 403 10.99 23.57 30.39
N TYR A 404 10.29 23.90 29.30
CA TYR A 404 10.67 24.94 28.34
C TYR A 404 10.78 26.34 28.95
N ARG A 405 11.84 27.06 28.58
CA ARG A 405 12.00 28.50 28.81
C ARG A 405 12.26 29.22 27.48
N PRO A 406 11.81 30.49 27.33
CA PRO A 406 12.15 31.28 26.15
C PRO A 406 13.67 31.35 25.94
N GLY A 407 14.12 31.07 24.72
CA GLY A 407 15.55 30.99 24.37
C GLY A 407 16.18 29.61 24.56
N ASP A 408 15.42 28.60 25.00
CA ASP A 408 15.86 27.21 24.91
C ASP A 408 16.01 26.79 23.45
N ALA A 409 17.05 26.01 23.17
CA ALA A 409 17.33 25.45 21.85
C ALA A 409 17.26 23.92 21.87
N VAL A 410 17.36 23.28 20.71
CA VAL A 410 17.32 21.81 20.57
C VAL A 410 18.51 21.29 19.77
N ALA A 411 18.99 20.11 20.16
CA ALA A 411 19.96 19.32 19.41
C ALA A 411 19.36 17.91 19.23
N PRO A 412 18.56 17.67 18.18
CA PRO A 412 17.98 16.36 17.93
C PRO A 412 19.03 15.40 17.35
N GLN A 413 18.93 14.12 17.67
CA GLN A 413 19.74 13.08 17.05
C GLN A 413 19.47 13.05 15.55
N ARG A 414 20.55 13.13 14.78
CA ARG A 414 20.50 13.12 13.32
C ARG A 414 21.22 11.93 12.72
N TYR A 415 22.21 11.33 13.37
CA TYR A 415 22.96 10.20 12.79
C TYR A 415 22.52 8.86 13.39
N GLY A 416 22.61 7.77 12.62
CA GLY A 416 22.15 6.43 13.01
C GLY A 416 20.96 5.90 12.20
N ASN A 417 20.64 4.60 12.34
CA ASN A 417 19.63 3.89 11.53
C ASN A 417 18.34 4.70 11.31
N ALA A 418 17.96 4.95 10.06
CA ALA A 418 16.66 5.48 9.56
C ALA A 418 16.02 6.72 10.26
N VAL A 419 16.68 7.35 11.23
CA VAL A 419 16.12 8.36 12.15
C VAL A 419 16.44 9.81 11.72
N PHE A 420 17.22 10.01 10.65
CA PHE A 420 17.79 11.31 10.24
C PHE A 420 16.80 12.49 10.14
N THR A 421 15.53 12.24 9.79
CA THR A 421 14.46 13.26 9.67
C THR A 421 13.40 13.16 10.77
N ALA A 422 13.31 12.04 11.47
CA ALA A 422 12.14 11.73 12.29
C ALA A 422 12.11 12.55 13.59
N VAL A 423 13.25 12.75 14.27
CA VAL A 423 13.28 13.46 15.56
C VAL A 423 12.86 14.92 15.43
N PRO A 424 13.50 15.75 14.57
CA PRO A 424 13.12 17.16 14.44
C PRO A 424 11.65 17.32 14.02
N VAL A 425 11.20 16.53 13.03
CA VAL A 425 9.83 16.60 12.51
C VAL A 425 8.80 16.16 13.53
N ALA A 426 9.08 15.12 14.32
CA ALA A 426 8.16 14.69 15.35
C ALA A 426 8.07 15.71 16.49
N LEU A 427 9.18 16.38 16.84
CA LEU A 427 9.14 17.48 17.80
C LEU A 427 8.28 18.63 17.27
N GLU A 428 8.43 19.04 16.01
CA GLU A 428 7.56 20.03 15.37
C GLU A 428 6.08 19.65 15.43
N LEU A 429 5.75 18.37 15.21
CA LEU A 429 4.38 17.86 15.25
C LEU A 429 3.77 17.86 16.67
N TYR A 430 4.53 17.45 17.69
CA TYR A 430 3.98 17.20 19.02
C TYR A 430 4.22 18.34 20.03
N LEU A 431 5.11 19.28 19.74
CA LEU A 431 5.31 20.46 20.60
C LEU A 431 4.14 21.43 20.46
N PRO A 432 3.69 22.06 21.57
CA PRO A 432 2.67 23.08 21.50
C PRO A 432 3.24 24.38 20.90
N GLU A 433 2.41 25.16 20.21
CA GLU A 433 2.83 26.38 19.48
C GLU A 433 3.60 27.42 20.33
N ARG A 434 3.40 27.40 21.66
CA ARG A 434 4.13 28.27 22.61
C ARG A 434 5.61 27.90 22.76
N VAL A 435 6.02 26.69 22.38
CA VAL A 435 7.39 26.20 22.46
C VAL A 435 8.05 26.45 21.11
N ARG A 436 9.04 27.34 21.10
CA ARG A 436 9.90 27.59 19.94
C ARG A 436 11.31 27.21 20.32
N LEU A 437 11.85 26.21 19.63
CA LEU A 437 13.21 25.71 19.81
C LEU A 437 13.96 25.97 18.51
N ASP A 438 15.08 26.64 18.61
CA ASP A 438 16.01 26.75 17.48
C ASP A 438 16.92 25.52 17.47
N ASP A 439 17.14 24.92 16.30
CA ASP A 439 18.10 23.82 16.17
C ASP A 439 19.53 24.39 16.13
N VAL A 440 20.32 24.07 17.16
CA VAL A 440 21.65 24.67 17.37
C VAL A 440 22.70 24.29 16.32
N PHE A 441 22.42 23.26 15.51
CA PHE A 441 23.37 22.78 14.50
C PHE A 441 22.89 22.95 13.07
N VAL A 442 21.77 23.62 12.84
CA VAL A 442 21.25 23.89 11.49
C VAL A 442 21.76 25.23 10.96
N ALA A 443 22.53 25.17 9.87
CA ALA A 443 22.98 26.36 9.16
C ALA A 443 21.97 26.82 8.10
N ARG A 444 21.36 25.88 7.37
CA ARG A 444 20.27 26.14 6.41
C ARG A 444 19.18 25.10 6.55
N SER A 445 17.93 25.54 6.50
CA SER A 445 16.78 24.67 6.72
C SER A 445 16.56 23.68 5.57
N ALA A 446 15.94 22.53 5.86
CA ALA A 446 15.58 21.55 4.84
C ALA A 446 14.61 22.12 3.79
N VAL A 447 13.70 23.00 4.20
CA VAL A 447 12.72 23.66 3.31
C VAL A 447 13.43 24.56 2.30
N GLU A 448 14.38 25.38 2.76
CA GLU A 448 15.18 26.27 1.91
C GLU A 448 15.99 25.49 0.85
N LEU A 449 16.44 24.30 1.21
CA LEU A 449 17.23 23.42 0.33
C LEU A 449 16.39 22.57 -0.62
N GLY A 450 15.06 22.54 -0.46
CA GLY A 450 14.24 21.57 -1.19
C GLY A 450 14.58 20.13 -0.81
N GLU A 451 14.98 19.89 0.44
CA GLU A 451 15.32 18.55 0.94
C GLU A 451 14.45 18.19 2.14
N LEU A 452 14.54 16.94 2.60
CA LEU A 452 14.06 16.54 3.94
C LEU A 452 15.14 16.74 5.01
N TYR A 453 16.37 17.06 4.59
CA TYR A 453 17.55 17.16 5.45
C TYR A 453 18.07 18.61 5.44
N PRO A 454 18.36 19.19 6.61
CA PRO A 454 18.98 20.51 6.67
C PRO A 454 20.49 20.40 6.39
N GLN A 455 21.10 21.53 6.04
CA GLN A 455 22.55 21.67 6.02
C GLN A 455 23.02 22.00 7.44
N LEU A 456 23.91 21.17 7.98
CA LEU A 456 24.46 21.36 9.32
C LEU A 456 25.65 22.33 9.33
N CYS A 457 25.93 22.93 10.49
CA CYS A 457 27.06 23.83 10.68
C CYS A 457 28.40 23.10 10.51
N GLY A 458 29.37 23.73 9.84
CA GLY A 458 30.72 23.18 9.68
C GLY A 458 31.58 23.24 10.95
N ASP A 459 31.26 24.14 11.88
CA ASP A 459 31.87 24.24 13.21
C ASP A 459 30.77 24.15 14.28
N PRO A 460 30.56 22.97 14.88
CA PRO A 460 29.53 22.78 15.90
C PRO A 460 29.71 23.69 17.12
N ALA A 461 30.94 23.96 17.57
CA ALA A 461 31.20 24.74 18.77
C ALA A 461 30.83 26.22 18.56
N ALA A 462 31.18 26.78 17.41
CA ALA A 462 30.76 28.13 17.04
C ALA A 462 29.23 28.26 16.88
N CYS A 463 28.58 27.21 16.36
CA CYS A 463 27.13 27.24 16.09
C CYS A 463 26.27 27.29 17.36
N LEU A 464 26.78 26.81 18.50
CA LEU A 464 26.07 26.88 19.78
C LEU A 464 25.81 28.33 20.24
N GLY A 465 26.62 29.29 19.80
CA GLY A 465 26.48 30.71 20.13
C GLY A 465 26.31 30.98 21.63
N ASP A 466 25.39 31.90 21.96
CA ASP A 466 25.08 32.34 23.33
C ASP A 466 23.97 31.51 24.02
N VAL A 467 23.55 30.40 23.42
CA VAL A 467 22.48 29.54 23.96
C VAL A 467 22.87 29.04 25.36
N ARG A 468 21.98 29.22 26.33
CA ARG A 468 22.23 28.80 27.73
C ARG A 468 21.68 27.43 28.07
N ARG A 469 20.66 26.99 27.34
CA ARG A 469 19.89 25.77 27.62
C ARG A 469 19.59 25.04 26.31
N VAL A 470 20.00 23.78 26.23
CA VAL A 470 19.80 22.94 25.04
C VAL A 470 19.11 21.65 25.44
N TRP A 471 18.07 21.29 24.71
CA TRP A 471 17.40 20.00 24.80
C TRP A 471 18.03 19.03 23.80
N VAL A 472 18.71 18.01 24.29
CA VAL A 472 19.23 16.91 23.47
C VAL A 472 18.20 15.79 23.43
N VAL A 473 17.84 15.33 22.24
CA VAL A 473 16.82 14.28 22.06
C VAL A 473 17.42 13.13 21.27
N THR A 474 17.48 11.95 21.91
CA THR A 474 18.23 10.80 21.40
C THR A 474 17.35 9.57 21.38
N VAL A 475 17.14 9.00 20.19
CA VAL A 475 16.38 7.76 20.03
C VAL A 475 17.30 6.60 20.42
N VAL A 476 16.76 5.71 21.25
CA VAL A 476 17.47 4.55 21.79
C VAL A 476 16.63 3.30 21.57
N ASP A 477 17.27 2.14 21.44
CA ASP A 477 16.56 0.87 21.29
C ASP A 477 16.39 0.20 22.65
N ASP A 478 15.33 0.56 23.36
CA ASP A 478 14.96 -0.05 24.66
C ASP A 478 14.79 -1.59 24.60
N ARG A 479 14.75 -2.19 23.41
CA ARG A 479 14.62 -3.64 23.20
C ARG A 479 15.94 -4.32 22.91
N ALA A 480 17.03 -3.57 22.77
CA ALA A 480 18.35 -4.13 22.55
C ALA A 480 18.75 -5.02 23.75
N LEU A 481 19.22 -6.22 23.42
CA LEU A 481 19.77 -7.15 24.40
C LEU A 481 21.27 -7.29 24.16
N ALA A 482 22.05 -7.22 25.24
CA ALA A 482 23.45 -7.55 25.22
C ALA A 482 23.65 -9.05 24.85
N PRO A 483 24.86 -9.48 24.46
CA PRO A 483 25.13 -10.88 24.08
C PRO A 483 24.77 -11.90 25.17
N ASP A 484 24.72 -11.48 26.43
CA ASP A 484 24.32 -12.29 27.59
C ASP A 484 22.81 -12.31 27.85
N GLY A 485 22.01 -11.63 27.01
CA GLY A 485 20.55 -11.55 27.11
C GLY A 485 20.04 -10.50 28.09
N THR A 486 20.90 -9.67 28.69
CA THR A 486 20.46 -8.57 29.56
C THR A 486 20.04 -7.34 28.72
N PRO A 487 19.06 -6.54 29.17
CA PRO A 487 18.70 -5.29 28.49
C PRO A 487 19.89 -4.33 28.44
N VAL A 488 20.14 -3.76 27.26
CA VAL A 488 21.14 -2.70 27.10
C VAL A 488 20.61 -1.44 27.80
N VAL A 489 21.42 -0.88 28.69
CA VAL A 489 21.13 0.40 29.35
C VAL A 489 21.74 1.51 28.51
N HIS A 490 20.89 2.38 27.99
CA HIS A 490 21.29 3.54 27.19
C HIS A 490 21.38 4.77 28.09
N ASP A 491 22.59 5.05 28.60
CA ASP A 491 22.85 6.20 29.49
C ASP A 491 23.61 7.35 28.80
N ASP A 492 24.19 7.14 27.60
CA ASP A 492 24.86 8.20 26.86
C ASP A 492 23.84 9.03 26.07
N PRO A 493 23.60 10.32 26.44
CA PRO A 493 22.66 11.16 25.73
C PRO A 493 23.13 11.51 24.31
N PHE A 494 24.35 11.14 23.91
CA PHE A 494 24.90 11.42 22.59
C PHE A 494 25.06 10.17 21.73
N GLU A 495 24.38 9.06 22.07
CA GLU A 495 24.40 7.87 21.24
C GLU A 495 23.94 8.20 19.81
N GLY A 496 24.76 7.86 18.80
CA GLY A 496 24.48 8.20 17.41
C GLY A 496 24.56 9.69 17.06
N PHE A 497 25.16 10.54 17.90
CA PHE A 497 25.49 11.92 17.48
C PHE A 497 26.80 11.95 16.68
N ASP A 498 26.96 13.01 15.88
CA ASP A 498 28.27 13.35 15.33
C ASP A 498 29.26 13.61 16.49
N PRO A 499 30.47 13.04 16.46
CA PRO A 499 31.44 13.21 17.54
C PRO A 499 31.77 14.68 17.84
N GLY A 500 31.86 15.54 16.82
CA GLY A 500 32.12 16.96 16.98
C GLY A 500 30.95 17.70 17.64
N GLN A 501 29.71 17.36 17.28
CA GLN A 501 28.51 17.88 17.94
C GLN A 501 28.43 17.45 19.42
N ALA A 502 28.70 16.17 19.70
CA ALA A 502 28.70 15.64 21.05
C ALA A 502 29.78 16.29 21.92
N GLU A 503 30.99 16.46 21.39
CA GLU A 503 32.10 17.14 22.08
C GLU A 503 31.75 18.61 22.36
N ALA A 504 31.22 19.33 21.37
CA ALA A 504 30.81 20.73 21.55
C ALA A 504 29.74 20.88 22.64
N LEU A 505 28.73 20.01 22.67
CA LEU A 505 27.69 20.03 23.71
C LEU A 505 28.26 19.72 25.10
N ARG A 506 29.10 18.68 25.22
CA ARG A 506 29.74 18.30 26.50
C ARG A 506 30.63 19.42 27.04
N ALA A 507 31.40 20.07 26.18
CA ALA A 507 32.30 21.14 26.56
C ALA A 507 31.54 22.41 26.97
N ALA A 508 30.48 22.76 26.25
CA ALA A 508 29.72 23.99 26.48
C ALA A 508 28.73 23.88 27.64
N PHE A 509 28.14 22.72 27.92
CA PHE A 509 27.04 22.56 28.89
C PHE A 509 27.36 21.50 29.95
N PRO A 510 28.03 21.85 31.07
CA PRO A 510 28.51 20.89 32.05
C PRO A 510 27.40 20.29 32.94
N LYS A 511 26.23 20.92 33.00
CA LYS A 511 25.08 20.42 33.78
C LYS A 511 24.11 19.71 32.85
N SER A 512 23.69 18.50 33.21
CA SER A 512 22.68 17.77 32.45
C SER A 512 21.65 17.11 33.37
N THR A 513 20.40 17.04 32.89
CA THR A 513 19.31 16.26 33.49
C THR A 513 18.71 15.37 32.42
N VAL A 514 18.89 14.06 32.57
CA VAL A 514 18.42 13.05 31.61
C VAL A 514 17.05 12.53 32.06
N THR A 515 16.12 12.45 31.12
CA THR A 515 14.79 11.89 31.32
C THR A 515 14.54 10.77 30.31
N HIS A 516 14.33 9.54 30.81
CA HIS A 516 14.05 8.38 29.97
C HIS A 516 12.55 8.29 29.65
N ARG A 517 12.25 8.02 28.39
CA ARG A 517 10.92 7.65 27.87
C ARG A 517 11.08 6.49 26.91
N HIS A 518 9.97 5.89 26.50
CA HIS A 518 10.00 4.70 25.63
C HIS A 518 10.76 5.00 24.32
N GLY A 519 11.90 4.35 24.14
CA GLY A 519 12.79 4.47 22.99
C GLY A 519 13.42 5.84 22.80
N VAL A 520 13.44 6.71 23.83
CA VAL A 520 14.00 8.06 23.71
C VAL A 520 14.53 8.63 25.03
N LEU A 521 15.72 9.21 24.97
CA LEU A 521 16.33 10.02 26.01
C LEU A 521 16.08 11.49 25.71
N VAL A 522 15.59 12.24 26.70
CA VAL A 522 15.48 13.70 26.64
C VAL A 522 16.35 14.30 27.70
N THR A 523 17.39 15.03 27.28
CA THR A 523 18.41 15.57 28.17
C THR A 523 18.39 17.08 28.11
N LEU A 524 18.08 17.73 29.22
CA LEU A 524 18.27 19.17 29.36
C LEU A 524 19.71 19.43 29.75
N MET A 525 20.43 20.22 28.95
CA MET A 525 21.79 20.65 29.21
C MET A 525 21.85 22.16 29.48
N GLU A 526 22.62 22.57 30.49
CA GLU A 526 22.68 23.97 30.95
C GLU A 526 24.13 24.45 31.14
N ARG A 527 24.36 25.72 30.80
CA ARG A 527 25.61 26.46 31.05
C ARG A 527 25.75 26.90 32.52
#